data_AF-A0A7R9L252-F1
#
_entry.id   AF-A0A7R9L252-F1
#
_cell.length_a   1.000
_cell.length_b   1.000
_cell.length_c   1.000
_cell.angle_alpha   90.00
_cell.angle_beta   90.00
_cell.angle_gamma   90.00
#
_symmetry.space_group_name_H-M   'P 1'
#
loop_
_entity.id
_entity.type
_entity.pdbx_description
1 polymer ?
#
loop_
_entity_poly.entity_id
_entity_poly.type
_entity_poly.pdbx_seq_one_letter_code
_entity_poly.pdbx_strand_id
1 'polypeptide(L)'
;KSSTQISSDVLKNEYSFNDNNISELIRTGLLARHRNPGHFLLSVPNAGEFAKTFDFGKKFLLSIIKKCKYKEILGSELMKRRLPKDMKFSLEYHIYDLIGSQVIHTVETPNDTLLRMT
;
A
#
# COMPACT_ATOMS: atom_id res chain seq x y z
N LYS A 1 13.20 -8.55 -3.28
CA LYS A 1 12.60 -9.20 -4.46
C LYS A 1 12.56 -10.71 -4.21
N SER A 2 11.54 -11.21 -3.51
CA SER A 2 11.23 -12.64 -3.52
C SER A 2 9.91 -12.79 -4.24
N SER A 3 9.97 -12.88 -5.57
CA SER A 3 8.82 -13.29 -6.37
C SER A 3 8.78 -14.80 -6.28
N THR A 4 7.96 -15.34 -5.38
CA THR A 4 7.82 -16.78 -5.19
C THR A 4 7.28 -17.41 -6.47
N GLN A 5 8.17 -18.09 -7.20
CA GLN A 5 7.84 -18.87 -8.38
C GLN A 5 7.33 -20.24 -7.94
N ILE A 6 6.27 -20.72 -8.57
CA ILE A 6 5.65 -22.01 -8.28
C ILE A 6 5.54 -22.79 -9.60
N SER A 7 5.91 -24.07 -9.61
CA SER A 7 5.74 -24.93 -10.79
C SER A 7 4.35 -25.56 -10.82
N SER A 8 3.90 -25.92 -12.02
CA SER A 8 2.63 -26.63 -12.23
C SER A 8 2.61 -27.98 -11.52
N ASP A 9 3.75 -28.67 -11.45
CA ASP A 9 3.84 -29.98 -10.80
C ASP A 9 3.61 -29.87 -9.29
N VAL A 10 4.14 -28.82 -8.65
CA VAL A 10 3.89 -28.55 -7.23
C VAL A 10 2.42 -28.23 -6.99
N LEU A 11 1.81 -27.38 -7.83
CA LEU A 11 0.37 -27.07 -7.74
C LEU A 11 -0.51 -28.32 -7.88
N LYS A 12 -0.15 -29.24 -8.78
CA LYS A 12 -0.91 -30.45 -9.04
C LYS A 12 -0.68 -31.55 -8.01
N ASN A 13 0.57 -31.79 -7.62
CA ASN A 13 0.96 -32.94 -6.79
C ASN A 13 0.90 -32.64 -5.30
N GLU A 14 1.30 -31.44 -4.87
CA GLU A 14 1.32 -31.09 -3.44
C GLU A 14 0.01 -30.41 -3.01
N TYR A 15 -0.53 -29.53 -3.87
CA TYR A 15 -1.74 -28.76 -3.56
C TYR A 15 -3.02 -29.34 -4.19
N SER A 16 -2.92 -30.44 -4.94
CA SER A 16 -4.06 -31.13 -5.58
C SER A 16 -4.92 -30.23 -6.47
N PHE A 17 -4.34 -29.20 -7.10
CA PHE A 17 -5.06 -28.34 -8.03
C PHE A 17 -5.20 -29.01 -9.39
N ASN A 18 -6.39 -28.90 -9.98
CA ASN A 18 -6.60 -29.29 -11.38
C ASN A 18 -6.37 -28.09 -12.32
N ASP A 19 -6.36 -28.35 -13.63
CA ASP A 19 -6.13 -27.32 -14.65
C ASP A 19 -7.20 -26.22 -14.64
N ASN A 20 -8.43 -26.51 -14.19
CA ASN A 20 -9.48 -25.51 -14.03
C ASN A 20 -9.18 -24.56 -12.87
N ASN A 21 -8.70 -25.07 -11.73
CA ASN A 21 -8.28 -24.25 -10.59
C ASN A 21 -7.12 -23.34 -10.98
N ILE A 22 -6.11 -23.85 -11.69
CA ILE A 22 -4.98 -23.05 -12.16
C ILE A 22 -5.46 -21.95 -13.12
N SER A 23 -6.35 -22.30 -14.06
CA SER A 23 -6.94 -21.33 -15.00
C SER A 23 -7.73 -20.24 -14.29
N GLU A 24 -8.47 -20.60 -13.23
CA GLU A 24 -9.21 -19.66 -12.40
C GLU A 24 -8.29 -18.71 -11.61
N LEU A 25 -7.20 -19.21 -11.04
CA LEU A 25 -6.21 -18.39 -10.34
C LEU A 25 -5.52 -17.39 -11.28
N ILE A 26 -5.28 -17.79 -12.54
CA ILE A 26 -4.79 -16.86 -13.56
C ILE A 26 -5.85 -15.81 -13.90
N ARG A 27 -7.09 -16.25 -14.12
CA ARG A 27 -8.23 -15.36 -14.46
C ARG A 27 -8.50 -14.32 -13.37
N THR A 28 -8.37 -14.70 -12.11
CA THR A 28 -8.54 -13.80 -10.95
C THR A 28 -7.32 -12.92 -10.69
N GLY A 29 -6.20 -13.15 -11.40
CA GLY A 29 -4.97 -12.39 -11.23
C GLY A 29 -4.18 -12.73 -9.97
N LEU A 30 -4.45 -13.88 -9.35
CA LEU A 30 -3.67 -14.42 -8.23
C LEU A 30 -2.43 -15.19 -8.71
N LEU A 31 -2.45 -15.71 -9.93
CA LEU A 31 -1.28 -16.26 -10.62
C LEU A 31 -1.00 -15.52 -11.93
N ALA A 32 0.26 -15.22 -12.18
CA ALA A 32 0.74 -14.72 -13.46
C ALA A 32 1.59 -15.78 -14.16
N ARG A 33 1.48 -15.90 -15.48
CA ARG A 33 2.31 -16.82 -16.26
C ARG A 33 3.77 -16.35 -16.25
N HIS A 34 4.69 -17.24 -15.91
CA HIS A 34 6.12 -16.96 -16.03
C HIS A 34 6.57 -17.11 -17.50
N ARG A 35 7.76 -16.60 -17.82
CA ARG A 35 8.37 -16.78 -19.15
C ARG A 35 8.64 -18.26 -19.47
N ASN A 36 8.91 -19.06 -18.44
CA ASN A 36 9.15 -20.49 -18.58
C ASN A 36 7.82 -21.24 -18.52
N PRO A 37 7.50 -22.08 -19.52
CA PRO A 37 6.30 -22.92 -19.48
C PRO A 37 6.25 -23.77 -18.22
N GLY A 38 5.04 -23.99 -17.68
CA GLY A 38 4.86 -24.76 -16.45
C GLY A 38 5.28 -24.05 -15.18
N HIS A 39 5.70 -22.78 -15.24
CA HIS A 39 5.97 -21.96 -14.06
C HIS A 39 5.03 -20.76 -13.97
N PHE A 40 4.63 -20.45 -12.75
CA PHE A 40 3.74 -19.36 -12.40
C PHE A 40 4.39 -18.49 -11.33
N LEU A 41 4.04 -17.21 -11.36
CA LEU A 41 4.38 -16.26 -10.31
C LEU A 41 3.13 -15.99 -9.48
N LEU A 42 3.28 -15.96 -8.17
CA LEU A 42 2.24 -15.43 -7.30
C LEU A 42 2.08 -13.93 -7.55
N SER A 43 0.85 -13.50 -7.82
CA SER A 43 0.52 -12.09 -8.03
C SER A 43 -0.54 -11.63 -7.04
N VAL A 44 -0.46 -10.35 -6.69
CA VAL A 44 -1.50 -9.69 -5.89
C VAL A 44 -2.32 -8.83 -6.84
N PRO A 45 -3.61 -9.15 -7.06
CA PRO A 45 -4.45 -8.37 -7.95
C PRO A 45 -4.55 -6.93 -7.45
N ASN A 46 -4.62 -5.97 -8.37
CA ASN A 46 -4.71 -4.54 -8.08
C ASN A 46 -3.54 -3.94 -7.27
N ALA A 47 -2.44 -4.66 -7.04
CA ALA A 47 -1.30 -4.14 -6.27
C ALA A 47 -0.73 -2.84 -6.87
N GLY A 48 -0.72 -2.70 -8.20
CA GLY A 48 -0.28 -1.47 -8.86
C GLY A 48 -1.24 -0.29 -8.62
N GLU A 49 -2.55 -0.53 -8.63
CA GLU A 49 -3.57 0.49 -8.36
C GLU A 49 -3.56 0.90 -6.88
N PHE A 50 -3.39 -0.07 -6.00
CA PHE A 50 -3.14 0.15 -4.58
C PHE A 50 -1.92 1.05 -4.38
N ALA A 51 -0.77 0.67 -4.96
CA ALA A 51 0.48 1.42 -4.82
C ALA A 51 0.35 2.87 -5.33
N LYS A 52 -0.33 3.09 -6.46
CA LYS A 52 -0.59 4.43 -6.99
C LYS A 52 -1.42 5.28 -6.04
N THR A 53 -2.55 4.74 -5.57
CA THR A 53 -3.45 5.47 -4.68
C THR A 53 -2.77 5.74 -3.33
N PHE A 54 -2.04 4.76 -2.83
CA PHE A 54 -1.28 4.84 -1.61
C PHE A 54 -0.20 5.93 -1.67
N ASP A 55 0.60 5.93 -2.74
CA ASP A 55 1.65 6.93 -2.98
C ASP A 55 1.06 8.34 -3.15
N PHE A 56 -0.08 8.48 -3.84
CA PHE A 56 -0.79 9.75 -3.96
C PHE A 56 -1.16 10.34 -2.59
N GLY A 57 -1.76 9.55 -1.70
CA GLY A 57 -2.15 10.02 -0.37
C GLY A 57 -0.95 10.44 0.50
N LYS A 58 0.16 9.69 0.45
CA LYS A 58 1.41 10.08 1.12
C LYS A 58 1.95 11.40 0.60
N LYS A 59 2.04 11.55 -0.73
CA LYS A 59 2.53 12.78 -1.37
C LYS A 59 1.64 13.97 -1.03
N PHE A 60 0.33 13.78 -1.03
CA PHE A 60 -0.63 14.82 -0.67
C PHE A 60 -0.42 15.28 0.78
N LEU A 61 -0.37 14.36 1.74
CA LEU A 61 -0.16 14.67 3.15
C LEU A 61 1.19 15.36 3.38
N LEU A 62 2.26 14.87 2.77
CA LEU A 62 3.57 15.52 2.84
C LEU A 62 3.56 16.92 2.21
N SER A 63 2.80 17.13 1.13
CA SER A 63 2.67 18.46 0.51
C SER A 63 1.99 19.48 1.42
N ILE A 64 1.05 19.02 2.25
CA ILE A 64 0.40 19.83 3.28
C ILE A 64 1.42 20.22 4.34
N ILE A 65 2.09 19.24 4.94
CA ILE A 65 3.01 19.49 6.07
C ILE A 65 4.18 20.37 5.62
N LYS A 66 4.74 20.14 4.42
CA LYS A 66 5.82 20.95 3.85
C LYS A 66 5.49 22.43 3.69
N LYS A 67 4.21 22.76 3.52
CA LYS A 67 3.74 24.16 3.37
C LYS A 67 3.47 24.83 4.72
N CYS A 68 3.36 24.05 5.79
CA CYS A 68 3.18 24.60 7.13
C CYS A 68 4.48 25.19 7.68
N LYS A 69 4.36 26.17 8.58
CA LYS A 69 5.50 26.76 9.27
C LYS A 69 6.24 25.65 10.03
N TYR A 70 7.57 25.65 9.98
CA TYR A 70 8.44 24.62 10.59
C TYR A 70 8.21 23.18 10.11
N LYS A 71 7.45 22.97 9.02
CA LYS A 71 7.08 21.64 8.51
C LYS A 71 6.38 20.78 9.58
N GLU A 72 5.50 21.41 10.35
CA GLU A 72 4.71 20.76 11.38
C GLU A 72 3.24 21.20 11.32
N ILE A 73 2.34 20.34 11.80
CA ILE A 73 0.90 20.61 11.86
C ILE A 73 0.28 19.87 13.04
N LEU A 74 -0.70 20.48 13.69
CA LEU A 74 -1.49 19.83 14.72
C LEU A 74 -2.39 18.75 14.10
N GLY A 75 -2.51 17.59 14.75
CA GLY A 75 -3.35 16.48 14.28
C GLY A 75 -4.79 16.92 14.06
N SER A 76 -5.37 17.65 15.00
CA SER A 76 -6.73 18.19 14.89
C SER A 76 -6.90 19.21 13.75
N GLU A 77 -5.86 19.97 13.39
CA GLU A 77 -5.89 20.88 12.25
C GLU A 77 -5.83 20.09 10.94
N LEU A 78 -4.97 19.08 10.88
CA LEU A 78 -4.84 18.23 9.71
C LEU A 78 -6.14 17.49 9.39
N MET A 79 -6.82 16.96 10.41
CA MET A 79 -8.11 16.26 10.27
C MET A 79 -9.24 17.14 9.75
N LYS A 80 -9.15 18.46 9.92
CA LYS A 80 -10.15 19.42 9.38
C LYS A 80 -9.93 19.71 7.89
N ARG A 81 -8.80 19.29 7.30
CA ARG A 81 -8.51 19.57 5.89
C ARG A 81 -9.33 18.70 4.96
N ARG A 82 -9.83 19.30 3.89
CA ARG A 82 -10.58 18.59 2.86
C ARG A 82 -9.67 17.64 2.10
N LEU A 83 -10.03 16.36 2.07
CA LEU A 83 -9.33 15.34 1.30
C LEU A 83 -9.70 15.41 -0.19
N PRO A 84 -8.76 15.15 -1.11
CA PRO A 84 -9.06 14.96 -2.52
C PRO A 84 -9.98 13.77 -2.72
N LYS A 85 -10.86 13.83 -3.75
CA LYS A 85 -11.77 12.73 -4.07
C LYS A 85 -11.05 11.43 -4.46
N ASP A 86 -9.83 11.55 -5.00
CA ASP A 86 -9.03 10.42 -5.47
C ASP A 86 -8.31 9.68 -4.34
N MET A 87 -8.36 10.21 -3.12
CA MET A 87 -7.78 9.59 -1.94
C MET A 87 -8.71 8.49 -1.44
N LYS A 88 -8.39 7.22 -1.74
CA LYS A 88 -9.23 6.07 -1.36
C LYS A 88 -9.05 5.60 0.09
N PHE A 89 -7.98 6.02 0.77
CA PHE A 89 -7.73 5.69 2.17
C PHE A 89 -7.96 6.89 3.08
N SER A 90 -8.26 6.63 4.35
CA SER A 90 -8.45 7.67 5.34
C SER A 90 -7.15 8.42 5.63
N LEU A 91 -7.25 9.62 6.20
CA LEU A 91 -6.09 10.44 6.52
C LEU A 91 -5.21 9.78 7.59
N GLU A 92 -5.85 9.14 8.58
CA GLU A 92 -5.22 8.39 9.66
C GLU A 92 -4.35 7.26 9.13
N TYR A 93 -4.83 6.53 8.11
CA TYR A 93 -4.05 5.45 7.50
C TYR A 93 -2.70 5.96 6.96
N HIS A 94 -2.72 7.10 6.28
CA HIS A 94 -1.50 7.70 5.74
C HIS A 94 -0.62 8.33 6.83
N ILE A 95 -1.20 8.87 7.90
CA ILE A 95 -0.44 9.37 9.05
C ILE A 95 0.33 8.21 9.70
N TYR A 96 -0.35 7.10 10.00
CA TYR A 96 0.30 5.92 10.60
C TYR A 96 1.37 5.33 9.71
N ASP A 97 1.15 5.29 8.40
CA ASP A 97 2.18 4.84 7.46
C ASP A 97 3.40 5.79 7.42
N LEU A 98 3.20 7.11 7.46
CA LEU A 98 4.31 8.07 7.51
C LEU A 98 5.09 7.99 8.83
N ILE A 99 4.41 7.72 9.95
CA ILE A 99 5.04 7.45 11.25
C ILE A 99 5.85 6.15 11.17
N GLY A 100 5.23 5.06 10.68
CA GLY A 100 5.89 3.77 10.53
C GLY A 100 7.09 3.78 9.58
N SER A 101 7.05 4.65 8.57
CA SER A 101 8.20 4.90 7.66
C SER A 101 9.17 5.97 8.15
N GLN A 102 8.98 6.51 9.36
CA GLN A 102 9.84 7.51 10.02
C GLN A 102 10.00 8.82 9.24
N VAL A 103 9.10 9.11 8.30
CA VAL A 103 9.11 10.36 7.52
C VAL A 103 8.55 11.51 8.36
N ILE A 104 7.64 11.20 9.27
CA ILE A 104 7.12 12.14 10.27
C ILE A 104 7.22 11.49 11.65
N HIS A 105 7.29 12.33 12.68
CA HIS A 105 7.20 11.93 14.07
C HIS A 105 6.12 12.75 14.80
N THR A 106 5.62 12.19 15.90
CA THR A 106 4.62 12.80 16.76
C THR A 106 5.29 13.46 17.96
N VAL A 107 4.85 14.66 18.31
CA VAL A 107 5.22 15.35 19.56
C VAL A 107 3.95 15.63 20.33
N GLU A 108 3.83 15.06 21.52
CA GLU A 108 2.66 15.32 22.37
C GLU A 108 2.67 16.77 22.85
N THR A 109 1.53 17.44 22.69
CA THR A 109 1.27 18.76 23.26
C THR A 109 0.09 18.67 24.22
N PRO A 110 -0.07 19.59 25.19
CA PRO A 110 -1.12 19.49 26.21
C PRO A 110 -2.54 19.34 25.68
N ASN A 111 -2.80 19.79 24.45
CA ASN A 111 -4.13 19.80 23.85
C ASN A 111 -4.27 18.89 22.62
N ASP A 112 -3.17 18.43 22.03
CA ASP A 112 -3.19 17.70 20.75
C ASP A 112 -1.82 17.06 20.44
N THR A 113 -1.77 16.19 19.44
CA THR A 113 -0.53 15.62 18.92
C THR A 113 -0.02 16.42 17.73
N LEU A 114 1.20 16.93 17.80
CA LEU A 114 1.87 17.64 16.71
C LEU A 114 2.56 16.64 15.79
N LEU A 115 2.29 16.73 14.48
CA LEU A 115 2.96 15.96 13.43
C LEU A 115 4.06 16.81 12.81
N ARG A 116 5.31 16.35 12.88
CA ARG A 116 6.48 17.06 12.35
C ARG A 116 7.25 16.18 11.38
N MET A 117 7.69 16.74 10.26
CA MET A 117 8.62 16.04 9.38
C MET A 117 9.99 15.89 10.04
N THR A 118 10.55 14.68 9.94
CA THR A 118 11.93 14.40 10.38
C THR A 118 12.96 15.14 9.52
#